data_AF-G5IZH1-F1
#
_entry.id   AF-G5IZH1-F1
#
_cell.length_a   1.000
_cell.length_b   1.000
_cell.length_c   1.000
_cell.angle_alpha   90.00
_cell.angle_beta   90.00
_cell.angle_gamma   90.00
#
_symmetry.space_group_name_H-M   'P 1'
#
loop_
_entity.id
_entity.type
_entity.pdbx_description
1 polymer ?
#
loop_
_entity_poly.entity_id
_entity_poly.type
_entity_poly.pdbx_seq_one_letter_code
_entity_poly.pdbx_strand_id
1 'polypeptide(L)'
;QASSYKQAIRILKEIEKEELAYNHAQKLIEELSENIYKLAQEQAEKGQLNLAIQSIDLIPDNSQIYSIAQETKINWQKRLNQ
;
A
#
# COMPACT_ATOMS: atom_id res chain seq x y z
N GLN A 1 -6.93 11.56 -2.94
CA GLN A 1 -6.17 10.97 -1.81
C GLN A 1 -6.81 9.63 -1.46
N ALA A 2 -6.00 8.60 -1.15
CA ALA A 2 -6.34 7.18 -0.90
C ALA A 2 -7.16 6.46 -2.01
N SER A 3 -8.32 6.99 -2.40
CA SER A 3 -9.18 6.44 -3.46
C SER A 3 -8.48 6.36 -4.82
N SER A 4 -7.65 7.35 -5.15
CA SER A 4 -6.86 7.38 -6.39
C SER A 4 -5.80 6.27 -6.44
N TYR A 5 -5.13 6.00 -5.32
CA TYR A 5 -4.16 4.90 -5.21
C TYR A 5 -4.84 3.54 -5.38
N LYS A 6 -5.95 3.33 -4.66
CA LYS A 6 -6.74 2.10 -4.76
C LYS A 6 -7.21 1.84 -6.19
N GLN A 7 -7.70 2.87 -6.87
CA GLN A 7 -8.16 2.76 -8.25
C GLN A 7 -7.01 2.43 -9.21
N ALA A 8 -5.87 3.13 -9.08
CA ALA A 8 -4.69 2.88 -9.92
C ALA A 8 -4.17 1.45 -9.75
N ILE A 9 -4.02 0.98 -8.50
CA ILE A 9 -3.57 -0.39 -8.22
C ILE A 9 -4.55 -1.42 -8.78
N ARG A 10 -5.87 -1.19 -8.65
CA ARG A 10 -6.87 -2.10 -9.22
C ARG A 10 -6.68 -2.26 -10.73
N ILE A 11 -6.55 -1.15 -11.45
CA ILE A 11 -6.36 -1.16 -12.92
C ILE A 11 -5.05 -1.86 -13.28
N LEU A 12 -3.96 -1.57 -12.57
CA LEU A 12 -2.67 -2.17 -12.87
C LEU A 12 -2.62 -3.68 -12.56
N LYS A 13 -3.39 -4.16 -11.57
CA LYS A 13 -3.49 -5.58 -11.23
C LYS A 13 -4.30 -6.39 -12.26
N GLU A 14 -5.06 -5.74 -13.13
CA GLU A 14 -5.80 -6.41 -14.21
C GLU A 14 -4.89 -6.81 -15.38
N ILE A 15 -3.67 -6.27 -15.45
CA ILE A 15 -2.71 -6.59 -16.52
C ILE A 15 -2.09 -7.97 -16.26
N GLU A 16 -2.33 -8.91 -17.18
CA GLU A 16 -1.89 -10.31 -17.08
C GLU A 16 -0.40 -10.47 -17.43
N LYS A 17 0.21 -11.57 -16.99
CA LYS A 17 1.67 -11.82 -17.15
C LYS A 17 2.11 -11.94 -18.61
N GLU A 18 1.19 -12.39 -19.45
CA GLU A 18 1.35 -12.62 -20.87
C GLU A 18 1.30 -11.31 -21.67
N GLU A 19 0.78 -10.23 -21.08
CA GLU A 19 0.71 -8.93 -21.72
C GLU A 19 2.07 -8.22 -21.73
N LEU A 20 2.37 -7.55 -22.84
CA LEU A 20 3.61 -6.77 -23.01
C LEU A 20 3.79 -5.70 -21.92
N ALA A 21 2.68 -5.18 -21.39
CA ALA A 21 2.66 -4.13 -20.38
C ALA A 21 2.93 -4.64 -18.95
N TYR A 22 2.93 -5.96 -18.70
CA TYR A 22 2.99 -6.53 -17.35
C TYR A 22 4.15 -5.98 -16.51
N ASN A 23 5.38 -6.03 -17.05
CA ASN A 23 6.57 -5.58 -16.33
C ASN A 23 6.51 -4.08 -16.00
N HIS A 24 5.88 -3.28 -16.86
CA HIS A 24 5.67 -1.87 -16.58
C HIS A 24 4.60 -1.67 -15.51
N ALA A 25 3.51 -2.44 -15.57
CA ALA A 25 2.45 -2.43 -14.57
C ALA A 25 2.96 -2.79 -13.16
N GLN A 26 3.80 -3.81 -13.06
CA GLN A 26 4.42 -4.23 -11.79
C GLN A 26 5.32 -3.14 -11.20
N LYS A 27 6.08 -2.41 -12.03
CA LYS A 27 6.88 -1.27 -11.57
C LYS A 27 6.01 -0.15 -11.01
N LEU A 28 4.92 0.19 -11.71
CA LEU A 28 3.98 1.20 -11.23
C LEU A 28 3.27 0.77 -9.93
N ILE A 29 2.94 -0.51 -9.79
CA ILE A 29 2.42 -1.07 -8.54
C ILE A 29 3.42 -0.87 -7.41
N GLU A 30 4.70 -1.15 -7.64
CA GLU A 30 5.74 -0.96 -6.62
C GLU A 30 5.88 0.51 -6.22
N GLU A 31 6.00 1.42 -7.19
CA GLU A 31 6.09 2.86 -6.95
C GLU A 31 4.88 3.39 -6.17
N LEU A 32 3.67 2.94 -6.52
CA LEU A 32 2.45 3.33 -5.79
C LEU A 32 2.44 2.76 -4.37
N SER A 33 2.92 1.54 -4.19
CA SER A 33 2.98 0.87 -2.89
C SER A 33 3.94 1.60 -1.93
N GLU A 34 5.13 1.95 -2.40
CA GLU A 34 6.09 2.76 -1.63
C GLU A 34 5.50 4.12 -1.22
N ASN A 35 4.81 4.80 -2.14
CA ASN A 35 4.16 6.07 -1.87
C ASN A 35 3.03 5.95 -0.82
N ILE A 36 2.23 4.88 -0.89
CA ILE A 36 1.19 4.60 0.09
C ILE A 36 1.80 4.31 1.46
N TYR A 37 2.90 3.55 1.50
CA TYR A 37 3.58 3.24 2.75
C TYR A 37 4.13 4.51 3.40
N LYS A 38 4.77 5.38 2.63
CA LYS A 38 5.24 6.69 3.11
C LYS A 38 4.08 7.54 3.65
N LEU A 39 2.97 7.62 2.92
CA LEU A 39 1.77 8.33 3.38
C LEU A 39 1.25 7.76 4.70
N ALA A 40 1.25 6.44 4.85
CA ALA A 40 0.83 5.77 6.08
C ALA A 40 1.76 6.14 7.26
N GLN A 41 3.07 6.18 7.04
CA GLN A 41 4.04 6.60 8.05
C GLN A 41 3.80 8.06 8.48
N GLU A 42 3.61 8.98 7.54
CA GLU A 42 3.30 10.39 7.82
C GLU A 42 1.99 10.55 8.61
N GLN A 43 0.97 9.74 8.32
CA GLN A 43 -0.29 9.71 9.08
C GLN A 43 -0.06 9.22 10.51
N ALA A 44 0.75 8.17 10.68
CA ALA A 44 1.07 7.63 12.00
C ALA A 44 1.88 8.61 12.87
N GLU A 45 2.83 9.34 12.27
CA GLU A 45 3.57 10.42 12.93
C GLU A 45 2.66 11.54 13.43
N LYS A 46 1.58 11.82 12.70
CA LYS A 46 0.53 12.78 13.10
C LYS A 46 -0.48 12.20 14.11
N GLY A 47 -0.26 10.99 14.62
CA GLY A 47 -1.15 10.30 15.54
C GLY A 47 -2.40 9.68 14.89
N GLN A 48 -2.50 9.72 13.56
CA GLN A 48 -3.68 9.24 12.81
C GLN A 48 -3.56 7.74 12.50
N LEU A 49 -3.33 6.91 13.53
CA LEU A 49 -3.05 5.47 13.35
C LEU A 49 -4.15 4.72 12.60
N ASN A 50 -5.42 5.05 12.85
CA ASN A 50 -6.55 4.45 12.11
C ASN A 50 -6.48 4.74 10.60
N LEU A 51 -6.04 5.94 10.21
CA LEU A 51 -5.89 6.31 8.81
C LEU A 51 -4.63 5.68 8.21
N ALA A 52 -3.54 5.63 8.98
CA ALA A 52 -2.31 4.96 8.60
C ALA A 52 -2.55 3.48 8.26
N ILE A 53 -3.28 2.76 9.10
CA ILE A 53 -3.66 1.35 8.86
C ILE A 53 -4.50 1.20 7.59
N GLN A 54 -5.49 2.07 7.37
CA GLN A 54 -6.30 2.05 6.14
C GLN A 54 -5.46 2.30 4.88
N SER A 55 -4.42 3.13 4.97
CA SER A 55 -3.48 3.33 3.87
C SER A 55 -2.68 2.05 3.60
N ILE A 56 -2.16 1.38 4.63
CA ILE A 56 -1.46 0.09 4.47
C ILE A 56 -2.32 -0.96 3.76
N ASP A 57 -3.63 -0.99 4.02
CA ASP A 57 -4.56 -1.93 3.36
C ASP A 57 -4.68 -1.75 1.84
N LEU A 58 -4.15 -0.65 1.29
CA LEU A 58 -4.11 -0.42 -0.14
C LEU A 58 -2.88 -1.06 -0.81
N ILE A 59 -1.87 -1.45 -0.04
CA ILE A 59 -0.64 -2.06 -0.57
C ILE A 59 -0.96 -3.49 -1.00
N PRO A 60 -0.75 -3.85 -2.28
CA PRO A 60 -1.08 -5.16 -2.79
C PRO A 60 -0.02 -6.18 -2.37
N ASP A 61 -0.46 -7.43 -2.26
CA ASP A 61 0.31 -8.60 -1.86
C ASP A 61 1.49 -8.95 -2.77
N ASN A 62 1.46 -8.53 -4.03
CA ASN A 62 2.54 -8.71 -4.99
C ASN A 62 3.60 -7.59 -4.97
N SER A 63 3.44 -6.57 -4.11
CA SER A 63 4.49 -5.56 -3.90
C SER A 63 5.59 -6.08 -2.99
N GLN A 64 6.84 -5.66 -3.23
CA GLN A 64 8.00 -6.04 -2.44
C GLN A 64 7.89 -5.56 -0.98
N ILE A 65 7.26 -4.40 -0.75
CA ILE A 65 7.11 -3.84 0.59
C ILE A 65 5.94 -4.43 1.40
N TYR A 66 5.11 -5.30 0.80
CA TYR A 66 3.88 -5.79 1.43
C TYR A 66 4.13 -6.40 2.82
N SER A 67 5.16 -7.25 2.95
CA SER A 67 5.49 -7.91 4.21
C SER A 67 5.79 -6.91 5.33
N ILE A 68 6.66 -5.92 5.04
CA ILE A 68 7.03 -4.86 5.99
C ILE A 68 5.81 -4.02 6.35
N ALA A 69 4.97 -3.70 5.36
CA ALA A 69 3.75 -2.93 5.57
C ALA A 69 2.78 -3.65 6.52
N GLN A 70 2.57 -4.96 6.36
CA GLN A 70 1.70 -5.74 7.24
C GLN A 70 2.25 -5.83 8.66
N GLU A 71 3.56 -5.97 8.85
CA GLU A 71 4.18 -5.92 10.17
C GLU A 71 3.95 -4.56 10.85
N THR A 72 4.16 -3.47 10.12
CA THR A 72 3.88 -2.11 10.59
C THR A 72 2.42 -1.94 11.00
N LYS A 73 1.47 -2.45 10.20
CA LYS A 73 0.04 -2.46 10.53
C LYS A 73 -0.25 -3.19 11.84
N ILE A 74 0.30 -4.39 12.04
CA ILE A 74 0.12 -5.17 13.28
C ILE A 74 0.62 -4.37 14.49
N ASN A 75 1.79 -3.72 14.37
CA ASN A 75 2.35 -2.90 15.44
C ASN A 75 1.46 -1.69 15.77
N TRP A 76 0.90 -1.02 14.77
CA TRP A 76 -0.02 0.10 14.99
C TRP A 76 -1.37 -0.34 15.55
N GLN A 77 -1.90 -1.48 15.14
CA GLN A 77 -3.12 -2.06 15.72
C GLN A 77 -2.94 -2.35 17.22
N LYS A 78 -1.78 -2.89 17.62
CA LYS A 78 -1.46 -3.08 19.05
C LYS A 78 -1.47 -1.76 19.82
N ARG A 79 -0.86 -0.69 19.27
CA ARG A 79 -0.84 0.65 19.89
C ARG A 79 -2.23 1.26 20.06
N LEU A 80 -3.17 0.98 19.16
CA LEU A 80 -4.55 1.46 19.26
C LEU A 80 -5.36 0.76 20.35
N ASN A 81 -4.97 -0.48 20.70
CA ASN A 81 -5.67 -1.32 21.68
C ASN A 81 -5.04 -1.27 23.08
N GLN A 82 -4.05 -0.39 23.29
CA GLN A 82 -3.39 -0.12 24.57
C GLN A 82 -4.06 1.06 25.27
#